data_AF-A0A369GSK8-F1
#
_entry.id   AF-A0A369GSK8-F1
#
_cell.length_a   1.000
_cell.length_b   1.000
_cell.length_c   1.000
_cell.angle_alpha   90.00
_cell.angle_beta   90.00
_cell.angle_gamma   90.00
#
_symmetry.space_group_name_H-M   'P 1'
#
loop_
_entity.id
_entity.type
_entity.pdbx_description
1 polymer ?
#
loop_
_entity_poly.entity_id
_entity_poly.type
_entity_poly.pdbx_seq_one_letter_code
_entity_poly.pdbx_strand_id
1 'polypeptide(L)'
;MLQLLGFASWIPLMIWFNLHVAELTLIDGPSMHPLLNSDWGTTLRRDLVLNWKWNPLDGLKRGMVVTLRSPYDPESVLVKRVVALPGDVVQTKPPYQFPLQRVPQGHVWVEGDGAPGTSRDSNTFGPVSMRLLTGRVTHVVYPFRKFGRLPWWERERPLTSDLSPLLSEETTVLLSSSPAAAPLLERNAYPRISPGYVAIVEARTERDVQETIKYANRHGMPFLAVSGGHGWLSTLNRLQGGIQINMRRMNHTRLNLDGETANVGGGTLQREITAALFAEGKRAVTGVCQCVSAIGPLLGGGHSLLQARHGFAADNLVSARIVLADGSVVTASAEENADLFWGIRGAGHNFGIVTSFDVKAYDAQGRWTITRLVFTHDKLERLVETWNELEDRYEDRGLLSLWGQIQRDDEVDRHHPVILLRIMSEGDAPVIAEFEEAFRRLKPTKDSTVEKLSWGQVHASGGEAKSCDTNQNMMGFPSSFKRWDAAALREAFNLLSELTADATFTSSRMLLQSYGNKGVRDVPDWANAVAPEERRYDLLLAASLSWRGDDQEKLAKARDFGNRMQNVTRRGDGLHHSYLNYAQGHERVEEVYGRDGGRVGRLRGLKRRFDPLNRFGFYMPL
;
A
#
# COMPACT_ATOMS: atom_id res chain seq x y z
N MET A 1 -23.02 -59.06 -39.60
CA MET A 1 -23.76 -57.96 -40.27
C MET A 1 -24.96 -57.46 -39.47
N LEU A 2 -25.76 -58.32 -38.80
CA LEU A 2 -26.90 -57.90 -37.97
C LEU A 2 -26.56 -57.07 -36.70
N GLN A 3 -25.40 -57.27 -36.05
CA GLN A 3 -25.03 -56.47 -34.87
C GLN A 3 -24.60 -55.02 -35.20
N LEU A 4 -24.07 -54.77 -36.40
CA LEU A 4 -23.71 -53.42 -36.86
C LEU A 4 -24.94 -52.55 -37.17
N LEU A 5 -26.02 -53.17 -37.68
CA LEU A 5 -27.31 -52.51 -37.90
C LEU A 5 -27.99 -52.10 -36.58
N GLY A 6 -27.78 -52.89 -35.52
CA GLY A 6 -28.22 -52.56 -34.17
C GLY A 6 -27.56 -51.31 -33.62
N PHE A 7 -26.24 -51.14 -33.74
CA PHE A 7 -25.56 -49.92 -33.28
C PHE A 7 -25.94 -48.68 -34.10
N ALA A 8 -26.15 -48.84 -35.41
CA ALA A 8 -26.54 -47.74 -36.29
C ALA A 8 -27.90 -47.12 -35.93
N SER A 9 -28.85 -47.91 -35.40
CA SER A 9 -30.16 -47.40 -34.97
C SER A 9 -30.09 -46.57 -33.68
N TRP A 10 -29.04 -46.71 -32.87
CA TRP A 10 -28.78 -45.86 -31.71
C TRP A 10 -28.11 -44.52 -32.06
N ILE A 11 -27.52 -44.38 -33.26
CA ILE A 11 -26.83 -43.15 -33.67
C ILE A 11 -27.73 -41.91 -33.58
N PRO A 12 -28.97 -41.90 -34.13
CA PRO A 12 -29.86 -40.74 -33.99
C PRO A 12 -30.18 -40.40 -32.54
N LEU A 13 -30.34 -41.42 -31.68
CA LEU A 13 -30.62 -41.23 -30.26
C LEU A 13 -29.41 -40.66 -29.52
N MET A 14 -28.20 -41.14 -29.81
CA MET A 14 -26.96 -40.59 -29.27
C MET A 14 -26.69 -39.16 -29.73
N ILE A 15 -26.95 -38.85 -31.01
CA ILE A 15 -26.86 -37.49 -31.55
C ILE A 15 -27.88 -36.59 -30.84
N TRP A 16 -29.14 -37.00 -30.73
CA TRP A 16 -30.17 -36.23 -30.03
C TRP A 16 -29.80 -35.98 -28.57
N PHE A 17 -29.32 -37.02 -27.87
CA PHE A 17 -28.89 -36.91 -26.48
C PHE A 17 -27.71 -35.93 -26.34
N ASN A 18 -26.72 -36.00 -27.24
CA ASN A 18 -25.57 -35.11 -27.23
C ASN A 18 -25.95 -33.65 -27.52
N LEU A 19 -26.91 -33.44 -28.42
CA LEU A 19 -27.39 -32.12 -28.81
C LEU A 19 -28.31 -31.48 -27.76
N HIS A 20 -29.11 -32.26 -27.05
CA HIS A 20 -30.20 -31.73 -26.20
C HIS A 20 -30.10 -32.06 -24.71
N VAL A 21 -29.38 -33.11 -24.31
CA VAL A 21 -29.36 -33.58 -22.92
C VAL A 21 -28.01 -33.34 -22.26
N ALA A 22 -26.93 -33.94 -22.78
CA ALA A 22 -25.60 -33.77 -22.21
C ALA A 22 -24.49 -34.05 -23.23
N GLU A 23 -23.39 -33.31 -23.13
CA GLU A 23 -22.23 -33.41 -24.01
C GLU A 23 -20.93 -33.50 -23.18
N LEU A 24 -19.95 -34.26 -23.69
CA LEU A 24 -18.58 -34.19 -23.19
C LEU A 24 -17.83 -33.10 -23.96
N THR A 25 -17.40 -32.06 -23.25
CA THR A 25 -16.77 -30.88 -23.85
C THR A 25 -15.31 -30.80 -23.41
N LEU A 26 -14.39 -30.65 -24.36
CA LEU A 26 -13.00 -30.32 -24.05
C LEU A 26 -12.87 -28.83 -23.80
N ILE A 27 -12.32 -28.45 -22.64
CA ILE A 27 -12.07 -27.06 -22.31
C ILE A 27 -10.75 -26.65 -22.95
N ASP A 28 -10.76 -25.54 -23.69
CA ASP A 28 -9.56 -24.97 -24.29
C ASP A 28 -9.42 -23.49 -23.90
N GLY A 29 -8.17 -23.04 -23.81
CA GLY A 29 -7.83 -21.67 -23.44
C GLY A 29 -7.87 -21.34 -21.94
N PRO A 30 -7.59 -20.07 -21.58
CA PRO A 30 -7.35 -19.62 -20.20
C PRO A 30 -8.63 -19.18 -19.47
N SER A 31 -9.80 -19.19 -20.12
CA SER A 31 -11.03 -18.56 -19.63
C SER A 31 -11.40 -18.98 -18.21
N MET A 32 -11.29 -20.28 -17.91
CA MET A 32 -11.73 -20.86 -16.64
C MET A 32 -10.56 -21.27 -15.73
N HIS A 33 -9.34 -20.81 -16.01
CA HIS A 33 -8.17 -21.07 -15.18
C HIS A 33 -8.24 -20.28 -13.86
N PRO A 34 -7.93 -20.86 -12.68
CA PRO A 34 -7.36 -22.19 -12.46
C PRO A 34 -8.40 -23.32 -12.26
N LEU A 35 -9.70 -22.99 -12.16
CA LEU A 35 -10.76 -23.98 -11.88
C LEU A 35 -10.75 -25.12 -12.90
N LEU A 36 -10.77 -24.78 -14.18
CA LEU A 36 -10.66 -25.69 -15.32
C LEU A 36 -9.42 -25.32 -16.14
N ASN A 37 -8.76 -26.32 -16.72
CA ASN A 37 -7.45 -26.19 -17.37
C ASN A 37 -6.37 -25.62 -16.44
N SER A 38 -6.21 -26.19 -15.25
CA SER A 38 -5.18 -25.75 -14.27
C SER A 38 -3.75 -25.81 -14.78
N ASP A 39 -3.46 -26.66 -15.78
CA ASP A 39 -2.12 -26.83 -16.34
C ASP A 39 -1.92 -25.99 -17.62
N TRP A 40 -2.82 -25.04 -17.89
CA TRP A 40 -2.78 -24.19 -19.08
C TRP A 40 -1.45 -23.43 -19.16
N GLY A 41 -0.84 -23.41 -20.35
CA GLY A 41 0.46 -22.78 -20.60
C GLY A 41 1.67 -23.60 -20.13
N THR A 42 1.46 -24.68 -19.37
CA THR A 42 2.55 -25.59 -18.91
C THR A 42 2.53 -26.94 -19.61
N THR A 43 1.35 -27.42 -20.03
CA THR A 43 1.19 -28.67 -20.78
C THR A 43 0.12 -28.54 -21.87
N LEU A 44 0.04 -29.52 -22.77
CA LEU A 44 -1.04 -29.64 -23.77
C LEU A 44 -2.29 -30.35 -23.21
N ARG A 45 -2.34 -30.66 -21.91
CA ARG A 45 -3.49 -31.35 -21.30
C ARG A 45 -4.69 -30.41 -21.20
N ARG A 46 -5.87 -30.96 -21.51
CA ARG A 46 -7.16 -30.26 -21.45
C ARG A 46 -8.10 -30.98 -20.50
N ASP A 47 -8.88 -30.23 -19.74
CA ASP A 47 -9.94 -30.78 -18.91
C ASP A 47 -11.13 -31.16 -19.80
N LEU A 48 -11.60 -32.41 -19.69
CA LEU A 48 -12.83 -32.90 -20.31
C LEU A 48 -13.95 -32.78 -19.28
N VAL A 49 -15.04 -32.11 -19.62
CA VAL A 49 -16.13 -31.84 -18.69
C VAL A 49 -17.47 -32.35 -19.22
N LEU A 50 -18.41 -32.61 -18.30
CA LEU A 50 -19.80 -32.91 -18.62
C LEU A 50 -20.61 -31.62 -18.67
N ASN A 51 -21.01 -31.22 -19.88
CA ASN A 51 -21.90 -30.11 -20.14
C ASN A 51 -23.36 -30.61 -20.19
N TRP A 52 -24.14 -30.28 -19.16
CA TRP A 52 -25.55 -30.64 -19.03
C TRP A 52 -26.43 -29.60 -19.75
N LYS A 53 -27.07 -30.01 -20.85
CA LYS A 53 -27.85 -29.13 -21.74
C LYS A 53 -29.35 -29.16 -21.47
N TRP A 54 -29.86 -30.19 -20.79
CA TRP A 54 -31.28 -30.27 -20.46
C TRP A 54 -31.67 -29.19 -19.44
N ASN A 55 -32.58 -28.31 -19.85
CA ASN A 55 -33.08 -27.17 -19.07
C ASN A 55 -31.95 -26.35 -18.40
N PRO A 56 -31.12 -25.65 -19.17
CA PRO A 56 -29.89 -25.01 -18.66
C PRO A 56 -30.18 -23.85 -17.69
N LEU A 57 -31.40 -23.32 -17.71
CA LEU A 57 -31.84 -22.22 -16.86
C LEU A 57 -32.36 -22.67 -15.49
N ASP A 58 -32.67 -23.97 -15.34
CA ASP A 58 -33.27 -24.49 -14.13
C ASP A 58 -32.34 -24.37 -12.93
N GLY A 59 -32.80 -23.68 -11.89
CA GLY A 59 -32.02 -23.44 -10.68
C GLY A 59 -30.69 -22.73 -10.93
N LEU A 60 -30.59 -21.88 -11.96
CA LEU A 60 -29.39 -21.10 -12.24
C LEU A 60 -29.03 -20.21 -11.03
N LYS A 61 -27.79 -20.33 -10.54
CA LYS A 61 -27.27 -19.56 -9.40
C LYS A 61 -25.99 -18.83 -9.76
N ARG A 62 -25.66 -17.81 -8.98
CA ARG A 62 -24.32 -17.22 -8.98
C ARG A 62 -23.27 -18.31 -8.69
N GLY A 63 -22.08 -18.11 -9.22
CA GLY A 63 -20.98 -19.06 -9.12
C GLY A 63 -21.06 -20.24 -10.10
N MET A 64 -22.23 -20.61 -10.64
CA MET A 64 -22.33 -21.72 -11.60
C MET A 64 -21.49 -21.48 -12.87
N VAL A 65 -20.92 -22.54 -13.43
CA VAL A 65 -20.21 -22.50 -14.71
C VAL A 65 -21.16 -22.95 -15.82
N VAL A 66 -21.31 -22.11 -16.83
CA VAL A 66 -22.24 -22.29 -17.96
C VAL A 66 -21.50 -22.33 -19.28
N THR A 67 -22.09 -23.03 -20.24
CA THR A 67 -21.75 -22.87 -21.65
C THR A 67 -22.75 -21.93 -22.31
N LEU A 68 -22.26 -21.06 -23.21
CA LEU A 68 -23.10 -20.12 -23.94
C LEU A 68 -22.60 -19.91 -25.36
N ARG A 69 -23.49 -19.60 -26.30
CA ARG A 69 -23.08 -19.11 -27.62
C ARG A 69 -22.57 -17.68 -27.49
N SER A 70 -21.42 -17.38 -28.09
CA SER A 70 -20.82 -16.05 -28.05
C SER A 70 -21.72 -15.04 -28.77
N PRO A 71 -22.06 -13.89 -28.14
CA PRO A 71 -22.82 -12.83 -28.79
C PRO A 71 -22.11 -12.22 -30.02
N TYR A 72 -20.78 -12.34 -30.11
CA TYR A 72 -19.98 -11.78 -31.19
C TYR A 72 -19.55 -12.82 -32.24
N ASP A 73 -19.67 -14.10 -31.92
CA ASP A 73 -19.29 -15.19 -32.82
C ASP A 73 -20.22 -16.39 -32.59
N PRO A 74 -21.35 -16.47 -33.31
CA PRO A 74 -22.39 -17.48 -33.06
C PRO A 74 -21.93 -18.94 -33.18
N GLU A 75 -20.83 -19.18 -33.90
CA GLU A 75 -20.24 -20.50 -34.08
C GLU A 75 -19.37 -20.92 -32.87
N SER A 76 -18.97 -19.97 -32.03
CA SER A 76 -18.17 -20.21 -30.84
C SER A 76 -19.03 -20.43 -29.60
N VAL A 77 -18.77 -21.54 -28.89
CA VAL A 77 -19.31 -21.79 -27.55
C VAL A 77 -18.28 -21.40 -26.50
N LEU A 78 -18.67 -20.49 -25.61
CA LEU A 78 -17.85 -20.01 -24.50
C LEU A 78 -18.20 -20.78 -23.22
N VAL A 79 -17.21 -20.98 -22.36
CA VAL A 79 -17.41 -21.47 -20.99
C VAL A 79 -17.06 -20.35 -20.02
N LYS A 80 -18.05 -19.95 -19.20
CA LYS A 80 -17.97 -18.80 -18.30
C LYS A 80 -18.67 -19.07 -16.98
N ARG A 81 -18.31 -18.29 -15.96
CA ARG A 81 -18.97 -18.31 -14.66
C ARG A 81 -20.07 -17.25 -14.62
N VAL A 82 -21.23 -17.61 -14.05
CA VAL A 82 -22.29 -16.66 -13.71
C VAL A 82 -21.86 -15.83 -12.50
N VAL A 83 -21.65 -14.54 -12.69
CA VAL A 83 -21.27 -13.60 -11.62
C VAL A 83 -22.50 -12.89 -11.06
N ALA A 84 -23.46 -12.57 -11.92
CA ALA A 84 -24.70 -11.87 -11.51
C ALA A 84 -25.92 -12.37 -12.31
N LEU A 85 -27.07 -12.37 -11.65
CA LEU A 85 -28.38 -12.80 -12.13
C LEU A 85 -29.27 -11.59 -12.49
N PRO A 86 -30.44 -11.79 -13.14
CA PRO A 86 -31.38 -10.71 -13.44
C PRO A 86 -31.68 -9.80 -12.23
N GLY A 87 -31.49 -8.49 -12.40
CA GLY A 87 -31.75 -7.47 -11.38
C GLY A 87 -30.56 -7.12 -10.48
N ASP A 88 -29.52 -7.95 -10.45
CA ASP A 88 -28.30 -7.71 -9.68
C ASP A 88 -27.53 -6.50 -10.21
N VAL A 89 -26.70 -5.90 -9.34
CA VAL A 89 -25.72 -4.86 -9.74
C VAL A 89 -24.33 -5.45 -9.62
N VAL A 90 -23.53 -5.34 -10.69
CA VAL A 90 -22.17 -5.85 -10.76
C VAL A 90 -21.18 -4.73 -11.00
N GLN A 91 -20.03 -4.80 -10.34
CA GLN A 91 -18.88 -3.96 -10.65
C GLN A 91 -18.16 -4.54 -11.87
N THR A 92 -18.08 -3.75 -12.92
CA THR A 92 -17.50 -4.19 -14.19
C THR A 92 -16.00 -3.97 -14.21
N LYS A 93 -15.33 -4.62 -15.16
CA LYS A 93 -13.91 -4.54 -15.43
C LYS A 93 -13.69 -3.93 -16.82
N PRO A 94 -12.56 -3.27 -17.07
CA PRO A 94 -12.17 -2.88 -18.43
C PRO A 94 -12.19 -4.10 -19.37
N PRO A 95 -12.62 -3.97 -20.64
CA PRO A 95 -12.89 -2.73 -21.38
C PRO A 95 -14.32 -2.17 -21.22
N TYR A 96 -15.13 -2.69 -20.29
CA TYR A 96 -16.50 -2.20 -20.14
C TYR A 96 -16.52 -0.75 -19.68
N GLN A 97 -17.35 0.04 -20.33
CA GLN A 97 -17.37 1.51 -20.22
C GLN A 97 -18.00 2.02 -18.92
N PHE A 98 -18.86 1.25 -18.26
CA PHE A 98 -19.56 1.68 -17.05
C PHE A 98 -19.08 0.92 -15.81
N PRO A 99 -18.63 1.58 -14.73
CA PRO A 99 -18.06 0.91 -13.56
C PRO A 99 -19.05 0.01 -12.81
N LEU A 100 -20.34 0.32 -12.91
CA LEU A 100 -21.44 -0.48 -12.36
C LEU A 100 -22.45 -0.78 -13.47
N GLN A 101 -22.90 -2.02 -13.53
CA GLN A 101 -23.97 -2.45 -14.43
C GLN A 101 -25.06 -3.13 -13.63
N ARG A 102 -26.31 -2.65 -13.76
CA ARG A 102 -27.48 -3.44 -13.34
C ARG A 102 -27.81 -4.45 -14.43
N VAL A 103 -27.83 -5.73 -14.10
CA VAL A 103 -28.16 -6.81 -15.02
C VAL A 103 -29.65 -6.73 -15.38
N PRO A 104 -30.01 -6.55 -16.67
CA PRO A 104 -31.41 -6.48 -17.07
C PRO A 104 -32.20 -7.76 -16.77
N GLN A 105 -33.52 -7.66 -16.74
CA GLN A 105 -34.36 -8.85 -16.65
C GLN A 105 -34.10 -9.79 -17.84
N GLY A 106 -34.09 -11.10 -17.58
CA GLY A 106 -33.77 -12.13 -18.58
C GLY A 106 -32.31 -12.18 -19.05
N HIS A 107 -31.40 -11.46 -18.38
CA HIS A 107 -29.98 -11.45 -18.68
C HIS A 107 -29.14 -11.92 -17.49
N VAL A 108 -27.92 -12.36 -17.76
CA VAL A 108 -26.90 -12.71 -16.77
C VAL A 108 -25.61 -11.97 -17.07
N TRP A 109 -24.81 -11.72 -16.03
CA TRP A 109 -23.43 -11.28 -16.18
C TRP A 109 -22.51 -12.48 -16.02
N VAL A 110 -21.68 -12.74 -17.03
CA VAL A 110 -20.78 -13.91 -17.05
C VAL A 110 -19.33 -13.48 -17.25
N GLU A 111 -18.41 -14.10 -16.50
CA GLU A 111 -16.99 -13.76 -16.55
C GLU A 111 -16.10 -15.01 -16.66
N GLY A 112 -14.89 -14.83 -17.18
CA GLY A 112 -13.83 -15.82 -17.01
C GLY A 112 -13.26 -15.82 -15.58
N ASP A 113 -12.72 -16.96 -15.14
CA ASP A 113 -11.90 -17.07 -13.93
C ASP A 113 -10.44 -16.67 -14.16
N GLY A 114 -9.98 -16.64 -15.42
CA GLY A 114 -8.63 -16.28 -15.81
C GLY A 114 -8.27 -14.81 -15.54
N ALA A 115 -6.99 -14.47 -15.75
CA ALA A 115 -6.51 -13.09 -15.55
C ALA A 115 -7.27 -12.08 -16.45
N PRO A 116 -7.40 -10.81 -16.03
CA PRO A 116 -8.09 -9.80 -16.83
C PRO A 116 -7.57 -9.72 -18.27
N GLY A 117 -8.48 -9.69 -19.25
CA GLY A 117 -8.15 -9.59 -20.67
C GLY A 117 -7.73 -10.91 -21.36
N THR A 118 -7.63 -12.03 -20.64
CA THR A 118 -7.25 -13.32 -21.26
C THR A 118 -8.40 -14.01 -22.01
N SER A 119 -9.64 -13.55 -21.83
CA SER A 119 -10.80 -14.10 -22.53
C SER A 119 -11.90 -13.05 -22.67
N ARG A 120 -12.72 -13.16 -23.74
CA ARG A 120 -13.89 -12.30 -23.92
C ARG A 120 -15.03 -12.76 -23.04
N ASP A 121 -15.67 -11.85 -22.32
CA ASP A 121 -16.79 -12.12 -21.42
C ASP A 121 -17.75 -10.92 -21.31
N SER A 122 -18.61 -10.84 -20.29
CA SER A 122 -19.56 -9.73 -20.13
C SER A 122 -18.88 -8.37 -19.99
N ASN A 123 -17.61 -8.30 -19.59
CA ASN A 123 -16.86 -7.05 -19.62
C ASN A 123 -16.52 -6.60 -21.05
N THR A 124 -16.64 -7.49 -22.03
CA THR A 124 -16.46 -7.19 -23.45
C THR A 124 -17.79 -6.92 -24.15
N PHE A 125 -18.80 -7.79 -23.96
CA PHE A 125 -20.07 -7.72 -24.69
C PHE A 125 -21.28 -7.23 -23.88
N GLY A 126 -21.12 -7.01 -22.57
CA GLY A 126 -22.20 -6.60 -21.66
C GLY A 126 -23.03 -7.76 -21.10
N PRO A 127 -24.24 -7.46 -20.57
CA PRO A 127 -25.16 -8.48 -20.08
C PRO A 127 -25.55 -9.45 -21.20
N VAL A 128 -25.53 -10.75 -20.91
CA VAL A 128 -25.85 -11.80 -21.88
C VAL A 128 -27.28 -12.27 -21.68
N SER A 129 -28.05 -12.35 -22.76
CA SER A 129 -29.37 -12.96 -22.70
C SER A 129 -29.28 -14.40 -22.20
N MET A 130 -30.12 -14.77 -21.22
CA MET A 130 -30.17 -16.14 -20.70
C MET A 130 -30.49 -17.17 -21.80
N ARG A 131 -31.13 -16.76 -22.91
CA ARG A 131 -31.40 -17.65 -24.05
C ARG A 131 -30.15 -18.11 -24.81
N LEU A 132 -29.01 -17.44 -24.61
CA LEU A 132 -27.74 -17.85 -25.20
C LEU A 132 -27.04 -18.95 -24.40
N LEU A 133 -27.52 -19.26 -23.18
CA LEU A 133 -26.98 -20.35 -22.38
C LEU A 133 -27.35 -21.70 -23.00
N THR A 134 -26.34 -22.48 -23.36
CA THR A 134 -26.49 -23.79 -24.01
C THR A 134 -26.42 -24.96 -23.04
N GLY A 135 -25.90 -24.76 -21.83
CA GLY A 135 -25.71 -25.83 -20.85
C GLY A 135 -25.01 -25.36 -19.57
N ARG A 136 -24.89 -26.27 -18.61
CA ARG A 136 -24.17 -26.10 -17.35
C ARG A 136 -23.04 -27.10 -17.24
N VAL A 137 -21.85 -26.66 -16.89
CA VAL A 137 -20.74 -27.56 -16.61
C VAL A 137 -20.92 -28.14 -15.21
N THR A 138 -21.22 -29.44 -15.13
CA THR A 138 -21.63 -30.07 -13.86
C THR A 138 -20.55 -30.96 -13.26
N HIS A 139 -19.70 -31.58 -14.08
CA HIS A 139 -18.67 -32.52 -13.65
C HIS A 139 -17.40 -32.36 -14.47
N VAL A 140 -16.25 -32.65 -13.86
CA VAL A 140 -15.00 -32.91 -14.58
C VAL A 140 -14.89 -34.42 -14.77
N VAL A 141 -14.66 -34.83 -16.01
CA VAL A 141 -14.56 -36.25 -16.42
C VAL A 141 -13.09 -36.67 -16.57
N TYR A 142 -12.24 -35.77 -17.04
CA TYR A 142 -10.79 -35.98 -17.12
C TYR A 142 -10.08 -34.63 -16.88
N PRO A 143 -8.90 -34.59 -16.22
CA PRO A 143 -8.10 -35.71 -15.71
C PRO A 143 -8.72 -36.41 -14.49
N PHE A 144 -8.47 -37.72 -14.34
CA PHE A 144 -9.09 -38.53 -13.27
C PHE A 144 -8.82 -38.02 -11.85
N ARG A 145 -7.69 -37.32 -11.63
CA ARG A 145 -7.38 -36.65 -10.35
C ARG A 145 -8.40 -35.56 -9.94
N LYS A 146 -9.14 -35.01 -10.90
CA LYS A 146 -10.20 -34.00 -10.71
C LYS A 146 -11.59 -34.59 -10.94
N PHE A 147 -11.70 -35.90 -11.20
CA PHE A 147 -12.97 -36.53 -11.54
C PHE A 147 -14.00 -36.29 -10.43
N GLY A 148 -15.18 -35.81 -10.82
CA GLY A 148 -16.26 -35.55 -9.88
C GLY A 148 -17.08 -34.32 -10.23
N ARG A 149 -18.01 -34.00 -9.33
CA ARG A 149 -18.88 -32.83 -9.48
C ARG A 149 -18.05 -31.56 -9.44
N LEU A 150 -18.25 -30.68 -10.42
CA LEU A 150 -17.57 -29.40 -10.50
C LEU A 150 -17.99 -28.56 -9.28
N PRO A 151 -17.06 -28.20 -8.39
CA PRO A 151 -17.40 -27.51 -7.16
C PRO A 151 -17.54 -26.01 -7.43
N TRP A 152 -18.50 -25.63 -8.26
CA TRP A 152 -18.71 -24.24 -8.65
C TRP A 152 -19.06 -23.36 -7.44
N TRP A 153 -19.58 -23.95 -6.35
CA TRP A 153 -19.83 -23.32 -5.05
C TRP A 153 -18.57 -23.14 -4.19
N GLU A 154 -17.42 -23.71 -4.55
CA GLU A 154 -16.18 -23.57 -3.75
C GLU A 154 -15.53 -22.20 -3.84
N ARG A 155 -15.86 -21.41 -4.87
CA ARG A 155 -15.55 -19.97 -4.87
C ARG A 155 -16.47 -19.19 -3.90
N GLU A 156 -17.60 -19.78 -3.52
CA GLU A 156 -18.52 -19.31 -2.47
C GLU A 156 -18.34 -20.07 -1.15
N ARG A 157 -17.31 -20.95 -1.00
CA ARG A 157 -16.89 -21.35 0.35
C ARG A 157 -16.51 -20.05 1.04
N PRO A 158 -17.18 -19.68 2.14
CA PRO A 158 -16.85 -18.42 2.77
C PRO A 158 -15.39 -18.58 3.17
N LEU A 159 -14.51 -17.76 2.60
CA LEU A 159 -13.06 -17.79 2.84
C LEU A 159 -12.76 -17.95 4.35
N THR A 160 -13.65 -17.43 5.19
CA THR A 160 -13.72 -17.66 6.63
C THR A 160 -13.80 -19.14 7.05
N SER A 161 -14.69 -19.98 6.52
CA SER A 161 -14.79 -21.40 6.90
C SER A 161 -13.55 -22.21 6.56
N ASP A 162 -12.83 -21.83 5.51
CA ASP A 162 -11.64 -22.57 5.07
C ASP A 162 -10.36 -22.04 5.74
N LEU A 163 -10.24 -20.72 5.93
CA LEU A 163 -9.07 -20.09 6.50
C LEU A 163 -9.10 -20.07 8.03
N SER A 164 -10.23 -19.72 8.65
CA SER A 164 -10.31 -19.58 10.11
C SER A 164 -9.82 -20.81 10.89
N PRO A 165 -10.11 -22.07 10.48
CA PRO A 165 -9.61 -23.25 11.19
C PRO A 165 -8.08 -23.44 11.14
N LEU A 166 -7.38 -22.75 10.24
CA LEU A 166 -5.92 -22.78 10.12
C LEU A 166 -5.23 -21.74 11.02
N LEU A 167 -6.00 -20.76 11.51
CA LEU A 167 -5.50 -19.62 12.28
C LEU A 167 -5.63 -19.87 13.78
N SER A 168 -5.03 -18.99 14.56
CA SER A 168 -5.12 -18.99 16.03
C SER A 168 -6.57 -18.72 16.47
N GLU A 169 -6.96 -19.26 17.64
CA GLU A 169 -8.36 -19.25 18.12
C GLU A 169 -9.00 -17.86 18.22
N GLU A 170 -8.21 -16.83 18.58
CA GLU A 170 -8.70 -15.45 18.68
C GLU A 170 -8.66 -14.66 17.36
N THR A 171 -8.14 -15.25 16.28
CA THR A 171 -7.92 -14.57 15.02
C THR A 171 -9.20 -14.52 14.19
N THR A 172 -9.61 -13.32 13.83
CA THR A 172 -10.85 -13.09 13.10
C THR A 172 -10.58 -13.00 11.60
N VAL A 173 -11.40 -13.68 10.80
CA VAL A 173 -11.48 -13.50 9.35
C VAL A 173 -12.80 -12.83 9.03
N LEU A 174 -12.74 -11.65 8.41
CA LEU A 174 -13.89 -10.85 8.02
C LEU A 174 -13.99 -10.79 6.50
N LEU A 175 -15.17 -10.99 5.94
CA LEU A 175 -15.42 -10.68 4.53
C LEU A 175 -15.43 -9.16 4.34
N SER A 176 -14.87 -8.66 3.24
CA SER A 176 -14.82 -7.21 2.99
C SER A 176 -16.21 -6.58 2.82
N SER A 177 -17.21 -7.38 2.45
CA SER A 177 -18.62 -6.98 2.40
C SER A 177 -19.30 -6.87 3.77
N SER A 178 -18.64 -7.30 4.85
CA SER A 178 -19.20 -7.22 6.20
C SER A 178 -19.14 -5.78 6.73
N PRO A 179 -20.18 -5.28 7.43
CA PRO A 179 -20.11 -3.99 8.10
C PRO A 179 -18.92 -3.85 9.07
N ALA A 180 -18.52 -4.95 9.71
CA ALA A 180 -17.36 -4.97 10.62
C ALA A 180 -16.01 -4.76 9.89
N ALA A 181 -15.97 -5.01 8.57
CA ALA A 181 -14.76 -4.81 7.76
C ALA A 181 -14.54 -3.34 7.38
N ALA A 182 -15.61 -2.54 7.27
CA ALA A 182 -15.55 -1.15 6.79
C ALA A 182 -14.43 -0.30 7.44
N PRO A 183 -14.32 -0.21 8.79
CA PRO A 183 -13.27 0.61 9.41
C PRO A 183 -11.85 0.06 9.20
N LEU A 184 -11.71 -1.23 8.90
CA LEU A 184 -10.41 -1.88 8.66
C LEU A 184 -9.92 -1.71 7.22
N LEU A 185 -10.82 -1.38 6.29
CA LEU A 185 -10.51 -1.07 4.89
C LEU A 185 -10.07 0.38 4.72
N GLU A 186 -10.39 1.25 5.68
CA GLU A 186 -10.00 2.64 5.64
C GLU A 186 -8.47 2.81 5.73
N ARG A 187 -7.97 3.78 4.97
CA ARG A 187 -6.58 4.19 4.92
C ARG A 187 -6.51 5.71 5.05
N ASN A 188 -5.33 6.23 5.35
CA ASN A 188 -5.11 7.67 5.42
C ASN A 188 -5.32 8.39 4.06
N ALA A 189 -5.26 7.65 2.95
CA ALA A 189 -5.51 8.16 1.60
C ALA A 189 -6.75 7.54 0.93
N TYR A 190 -7.71 7.04 1.72
CA TYR A 190 -8.98 6.48 1.23
C TYR A 190 -9.97 7.61 0.87
N PRO A 191 -10.79 7.52 -0.19
CA PRO A 191 -11.04 6.35 -1.07
C PRO A 191 -10.06 6.15 -2.22
N ARG A 192 -9.18 7.12 -2.53
CA ARG A 192 -8.26 7.06 -3.68
C ARG A 192 -7.37 5.83 -3.63
N ILE A 193 -6.84 5.50 -2.45
CA ILE A 193 -6.09 4.26 -2.22
C ILE A 193 -7.02 3.26 -1.55
N SER A 194 -7.56 2.34 -2.34
CA SER A 194 -8.51 1.31 -1.93
C SER A 194 -8.19 0.00 -2.67
N PRO A 195 -7.22 -0.79 -2.18
CA PRO A 195 -6.94 -2.10 -2.75
C PRO A 195 -8.17 -3.02 -2.68
N GLY A 196 -8.38 -3.83 -3.72
CA GLY A 196 -9.57 -4.67 -3.85
C GLY A 196 -9.48 -5.93 -2.99
N TYR A 197 -9.87 -5.83 -1.71
CA TYR A 197 -9.90 -6.98 -0.80
C TYR A 197 -11.24 -7.72 -0.84
N VAL A 198 -11.18 -9.04 -0.70
CA VAL A 198 -12.36 -9.91 -0.48
C VAL A 198 -12.48 -10.37 0.97
N ALA A 199 -11.37 -10.34 1.72
CA ALA A 199 -11.33 -10.66 3.13
C ALA A 199 -10.22 -9.90 3.87
N ILE A 200 -10.38 -9.79 5.17
CA ILE A 200 -9.42 -9.23 6.12
C ILE A 200 -9.16 -10.28 7.20
N VAL A 201 -7.89 -10.54 7.47
CA VAL A 201 -7.43 -11.36 8.60
C VAL A 201 -6.85 -10.42 9.64
N GLU A 202 -7.47 -10.33 10.81
CA GLU A 202 -6.91 -9.62 11.97
C GLU A 202 -5.85 -10.49 12.65
N ALA A 203 -4.67 -10.59 12.03
CA ALA A 203 -3.58 -11.46 12.48
C ALA A 203 -3.09 -11.08 13.88
N ARG A 204 -2.95 -12.07 14.76
CA ARG A 204 -2.50 -11.93 16.14
C ARG A 204 -1.13 -12.56 16.38
N THR A 205 -0.79 -13.55 15.57
CA THR A 205 0.48 -14.27 15.67
C THR A 205 1.19 -14.31 14.33
N GLU A 206 2.50 -14.58 14.37
CA GLU A 206 3.27 -14.86 13.16
C GLU A 206 2.70 -16.04 12.37
N ARG A 207 2.20 -17.07 13.06
CA ARG A 207 1.57 -18.24 12.45
C ARG A 207 0.34 -17.85 11.63
N ASP A 208 -0.46 -16.90 12.10
CA ASP A 208 -1.64 -16.45 11.34
C ASP A 208 -1.24 -15.83 10.00
N VAL A 209 -0.14 -15.06 10.00
CA VAL A 209 0.43 -14.48 8.78
C VAL A 209 0.94 -15.59 7.85
N GLN A 210 1.70 -16.55 8.37
CA GLN A 210 2.19 -17.70 7.60
C GLN A 210 1.05 -18.48 6.93
N GLU A 211 0.04 -18.87 7.70
CA GLU A 211 -1.07 -19.67 7.20
C GLU A 211 -1.95 -18.89 6.23
N THR A 212 -2.12 -17.58 6.43
CA THR A 212 -2.80 -16.70 5.46
C THR A 212 -2.05 -16.63 4.14
N ILE A 213 -0.72 -16.47 4.14
CA ILE A 213 0.08 -16.46 2.91
C ILE A 213 0.01 -17.82 2.21
N LYS A 214 0.19 -18.92 2.94
CA LYS A 214 0.10 -20.27 2.36
C LYS A 214 -1.26 -20.53 1.74
N TYR A 215 -2.33 -20.13 2.43
CA TYR A 215 -3.69 -20.20 1.91
C TYR A 215 -3.84 -19.37 0.63
N ALA A 216 -3.46 -18.10 0.68
CA ALA A 216 -3.54 -17.21 -0.48
C ALA A 216 -2.78 -17.77 -1.69
N ASN A 217 -1.58 -18.31 -1.48
CA ASN A 217 -0.78 -18.95 -2.52
C ASN A 217 -1.46 -20.19 -3.13
N ARG A 218 -2.01 -21.10 -2.30
CA ARG A 218 -2.75 -22.28 -2.78
C ARG A 218 -3.96 -21.91 -3.63
N HIS A 219 -4.60 -20.79 -3.32
CA HIS A 219 -5.80 -20.32 -4.01
C HIS A 219 -5.53 -19.24 -5.08
N GLY A 220 -4.25 -18.94 -5.37
CA GLY A 220 -3.88 -17.94 -6.37
C GLY A 220 -4.31 -16.51 -6.01
N MET A 221 -4.55 -16.21 -4.74
CA MET A 221 -4.99 -14.91 -4.26
C MET A 221 -3.80 -14.00 -3.92
N PRO A 222 -3.84 -12.70 -4.31
CA PRO A 222 -2.87 -11.74 -3.81
C PRO A 222 -3.17 -11.38 -2.34
N PHE A 223 -2.18 -10.83 -1.66
CA PHE A 223 -2.32 -10.39 -0.27
C PHE A 223 -1.51 -9.12 0.00
N LEU A 224 -1.91 -8.38 1.03
CA LEU A 224 -1.18 -7.19 1.50
C LEU A 224 -1.23 -7.09 3.02
N ALA A 225 -0.07 -6.88 3.64
CA ALA A 225 0.02 -6.53 5.05
C ALA A 225 -0.36 -5.06 5.29
N VAL A 226 -1.12 -4.80 6.34
CA VAL A 226 -1.48 -3.45 6.76
C VAL A 226 -1.25 -3.31 8.27
N SER A 227 -0.44 -2.33 8.66
CA SER A 227 -0.30 -1.89 10.04
C SER A 227 -1.05 -0.57 10.25
N GLY A 228 -0.40 0.58 10.06
CA GLY A 228 -1.01 1.91 10.30
C GLY A 228 -1.82 2.48 9.13
N GLY A 229 -1.90 1.83 7.97
CA GLY A 229 -2.69 2.31 6.82
C GLY A 229 -2.21 3.60 6.15
N HIS A 230 -1.01 4.10 6.50
CA HIS A 230 -0.38 5.27 5.87
C HIS A 230 0.35 4.93 4.57
N GLY A 231 0.62 5.97 3.77
CA GLY A 231 1.32 5.91 2.47
C GLY A 231 0.45 6.38 1.31
N TRP A 232 1.10 6.93 0.27
CA TRP A 232 0.41 7.55 -0.88
C TRP A 232 0.53 6.78 -2.20
N LEU A 233 1.19 5.63 -2.19
CA LEU A 233 1.47 4.81 -3.37
C LEU A 233 0.18 4.30 -4.05
N SER A 234 -0.08 4.75 -5.29
CA SER A 234 -1.21 4.26 -6.09
C SER A 234 -1.02 2.83 -6.59
N THR A 235 0.20 2.29 -6.54
CA THR A 235 0.50 0.90 -6.91
C THR A 235 -0.23 -0.12 -6.04
N LEU A 236 -0.64 0.27 -4.82
CA LEU A 236 -1.43 -0.56 -3.92
C LEU A 236 -2.79 -0.95 -4.51
N ASN A 237 -3.38 -0.09 -5.35
CA ASN A 237 -4.67 -0.36 -6.01
C ASN A 237 -4.58 -1.46 -7.07
N ARG A 238 -3.37 -1.91 -7.45
CA ARG A 238 -3.18 -3.05 -8.37
C ARG A 238 -3.60 -4.37 -7.73
N LEU A 239 -3.66 -4.46 -6.40
CA LEU A 239 -4.21 -5.63 -5.72
C LEU A 239 -5.72 -5.68 -5.92
N GLN A 240 -6.21 -6.79 -6.48
CA GLN A 240 -7.63 -7.05 -6.72
C GLN A 240 -7.95 -8.49 -6.33
N GLY A 241 -9.09 -8.71 -5.67
CA GLY A 241 -9.50 -10.03 -5.20
C GLY A 241 -8.62 -10.62 -4.09
N GLY A 242 -7.94 -9.78 -3.30
CA GLY A 242 -6.91 -10.23 -2.36
C GLY A 242 -7.33 -10.29 -0.90
N ILE A 243 -6.40 -10.75 -0.05
CA ILE A 243 -6.57 -10.79 1.41
C ILE A 243 -5.77 -9.66 2.07
N GLN A 244 -6.44 -8.84 2.88
CA GLN A 244 -5.76 -7.92 3.78
C GLN A 244 -5.28 -8.68 5.02
N ILE A 245 -3.98 -8.65 5.29
CA ILE A 245 -3.41 -9.15 6.53
C ILE A 245 -3.26 -7.95 7.47
N ASN A 246 -4.26 -7.71 8.31
CA ASN A 246 -4.24 -6.63 9.28
C ASN A 246 -3.38 -7.02 10.49
N MET A 247 -2.26 -6.35 10.65
CA MET A 247 -1.24 -6.64 11.67
C MET A 247 -1.52 -5.94 13.01
N ARG A 248 -2.56 -5.11 13.12
CA ARG A 248 -2.78 -4.23 14.29
C ARG A 248 -2.90 -4.95 15.63
N ARG A 249 -3.23 -6.24 15.67
CA ARG A 249 -3.27 -7.04 16.92
C ARG A 249 -1.89 -7.54 17.36
N MET A 250 -0.85 -7.35 16.53
CA MET A 250 0.55 -7.62 16.85
C MET A 250 1.24 -6.31 17.27
N ASN A 251 0.67 -5.60 18.25
CA ASN A 251 1.07 -4.23 18.64
C ASN A 251 1.81 -4.14 19.99
N HIS A 252 2.58 -5.16 20.37
CA HIS A 252 3.34 -5.13 21.61
C HIS A 252 4.63 -4.31 21.48
N THR A 253 5.15 -3.85 22.62
CA THR A 253 6.49 -3.30 22.78
C THR A 253 7.01 -3.74 24.14
N ARG A 254 8.20 -4.32 24.19
CA ARG A 254 8.83 -4.80 25.42
C ARG A 254 10.31 -4.41 25.40
N LEU A 255 10.79 -3.77 26.45
CA LEU A 255 12.23 -3.59 26.64
C LEU A 255 12.86 -4.97 26.91
N ASN A 256 13.95 -5.28 26.22
CA ASN A 256 14.67 -6.53 26.44
C ASN A 256 15.49 -6.44 27.74
N LEU A 257 15.90 -7.59 28.27
CA LEU A 257 16.62 -7.68 29.55
C LEU A 257 17.97 -6.95 29.55
N ASP A 258 18.53 -6.68 28.36
CA ASP A 258 19.75 -5.89 28.19
C ASP A 258 19.55 -4.41 28.53
N GLY A 259 18.32 -3.90 28.49
CA GLY A 259 18.00 -2.47 28.65
C GLY A 259 18.47 -1.58 27.49
N GLU A 260 18.99 -2.18 26.42
CA GLU A 260 19.59 -1.52 25.25
C GLU A 260 18.81 -1.78 23.97
N THR A 261 17.96 -2.80 23.95
CA THR A 261 17.10 -3.12 22.81
C THR A 261 15.65 -3.32 23.25
N ALA A 262 14.71 -3.15 22.31
CA ALA A 262 13.30 -3.36 22.55
C ALA A 262 12.69 -4.21 21.44
N ASN A 263 11.94 -5.23 21.84
CA ASN A 263 11.15 -6.05 20.94
C ASN A 263 9.80 -5.42 20.64
N VAL A 264 9.48 -5.27 19.36
CA VAL A 264 8.30 -4.54 18.88
C VAL A 264 7.54 -5.40 17.88
N GLY A 265 6.22 -5.49 18.05
CA GLY A 265 5.36 -6.17 17.08
C GLY A 265 5.19 -5.39 15.78
N GLY A 266 5.07 -6.09 14.64
CA GLY A 266 4.92 -5.47 13.32
C GLY A 266 3.64 -4.62 13.14
N GLY A 267 2.67 -4.78 14.04
CA GLY A 267 1.46 -3.99 14.09
C GLY A 267 1.60 -2.65 14.79
N THR A 268 2.65 -2.43 15.60
CA THR A 268 2.78 -1.31 16.54
C THR A 268 2.80 0.06 15.84
N LEU A 269 2.10 1.04 16.41
CA LEU A 269 2.12 2.46 16.00
C LEU A 269 3.19 3.25 16.76
N GLN A 270 3.61 4.39 16.19
CA GLN A 270 4.59 5.27 16.82
C GLN A 270 4.17 5.69 18.24
N ARG A 271 2.89 6.00 18.47
CA ARG A 271 2.39 6.33 19.83
C ARG A 271 2.52 5.19 20.83
N GLU A 272 2.39 3.94 20.37
CA GLU A 272 2.40 2.76 21.23
C GLU A 272 3.83 2.44 21.68
N ILE A 273 4.80 2.39 20.74
CA ILE A 273 6.21 2.21 21.07
C ILE A 273 6.76 3.36 21.92
N THR A 274 6.42 4.61 21.58
CA THR A 274 6.88 5.78 22.34
C THR A 274 6.34 5.75 23.77
N ALA A 275 5.06 5.45 23.97
CA ALA A 275 4.48 5.37 25.32
C ALA A 275 5.09 4.22 26.14
N ALA A 276 5.21 3.03 25.54
CA ALA A 276 5.72 1.85 26.23
C ALA A 276 7.19 2.02 26.67
N LEU A 277 8.07 2.50 25.79
CA LEU A 277 9.48 2.72 26.16
C LEU A 277 9.64 3.88 27.13
N PHE A 278 8.87 4.96 26.96
CA PHE A 278 8.99 6.12 27.85
C PHE A 278 8.59 5.78 29.29
N ALA A 279 7.62 4.87 29.48
CA ALA A 279 7.27 4.35 30.81
C ALA A 279 8.45 3.65 31.52
N GLU A 280 9.37 3.07 30.75
CA GLU A 280 10.61 2.43 31.23
C GLU A 280 11.81 3.39 31.24
N GLY A 281 11.59 4.70 31.03
CA GLY A 281 12.67 5.70 30.95
C GLY A 281 13.49 5.64 29.66
N LYS A 282 13.01 4.91 28.64
CA LYS A 282 13.67 4.67 27.36
C LYS A 282 12.95 5.33 26.18
N ARG A 283 13.62 5.38 25.04
CA ARG A 283 13.11 5.87 23.76
C ARG A 283 13.75 5.11 22.60
N ALA A 284 13.08 5.06 21.46
CA ALA A 284 13.62 4.51 20.22
C ALA A 284 13.59 5.57 19.12
N VAL A 285 14.37 5.35 18.06
CA VAL A 285 14.34 6.20 16.85
C VAL A 285 13.06 5.92 16.08
N THR A 286 12.10 6.83 16.22
CA THR A 286 10.76 6.74 15.64
C THR A 286 10.46 7.93 14.74
N GLY A 287 9.44 7.79 13.89
CA GLY A 287 8.86 8.92 13.18
C GLY A 287 8.06 9.82 14.12
N VAL A 288 7.78 11.05 13.67
CA VAL A 288 7.09 12.05 14.49
C VAL A 288 5.59 11.76 14.62
N CYS A 289 4.94 11.43 13.49
CA CYS A 289 3.49 11.25 13.43
C CYS A 289 2.98 10.02 14.19
N GLN A 290 2.21 10.25 15.26
CA GLN A 290 1.80 9.26 16.26
C GLN A 290 0.93 8.09 15.75
N CYS A 291 0.13 8.31 14.70
CA CYS A 291 -0.76 7.29 14.13
C CYS A 291 -0.10 6.39 13.07
N VAL A 292 1.10 6.75 12.60
CA VAL A 292 1.85 5.95 11.63
C VAL A 292 2.33 4.66 12.31
N SER A 293 2.50 3.57 11.56
CA SER A 293 3.16 2.38 12.11
C SER A 293 4.62 2.65 12.43
N ALA A 294 5.18 1.94 13.41
CA ALA A 294 6.60 1.97 13.72
C ALA A 294 7.43 1.36 12.56
N ILE A 295 6.96 0.22 12.03
CA ILE A 295 7.70 -0.54 11.03
C ILE A 295 7.70 0.08 9.62
N GLY A 296 6.60 0.73 9.20
CA GLY A 296 6.44 1.21 7.81
C GLY A 296 7.55 2.20 7.40
N PRO A 297 7.70 3.33 8.12
CA PRO A 297 8.79 4.27 7.85
C PRO A 297 10.18 3.63 7.95
N LEU A 298 10.39 2.76 8.95
CA LEU A 298 11.66 2.07 9.17
C LEU A 298 12.09 1.26 7.94
N LEU A 299 11.17 0.54 7.28
CA LEU A 299 11.48 -0.26 6.09
C LEU A 299 11.96 0.57 4.89
N GLY A 300 11.72 1.90 4.90
CA GLY A 300 12.19 2.84 3.88
C GLY A 300 13.25 3.82 4.36
N GLY A 301 13.79 3.66 5.56
CA GLY A 301 14.68 4.64 6.21
C GLY A 301 14.08 5.09 7.53
N GLY A 302 13.22 6.10 7.51
CA GLY A 302 12.52 6.60 8.69
C GLY A 302 13.24 7.79 9.33
N HIS A 303 12.90 8.99 8.89
CA HIS A 303 13.33 10.23 9.54
C HIS A 303 12.82 10.35 10.97
N SER A 304 13.64 10.94 11.84
CA SER A 304 13.38 11.05 13.26
C SER A 304 13.96 12.33 13.84
N LEU A 305 13.34 12.84 14.91
CA LEU A 305 13.93 13.90 15.73
C LEU A 305 15.26 13.47 16.36
N LEU A 306 15.52 12.17 16.47
CA LEU A 306 16.73 11.60 17.07
C LEU A 306 17.85 11.31 16.05
N GLN A 307 17.60 11.53 14.77
CA GLN A 307 18.47 10.99 13.71
C GLN A 307 19.87 11.63 13.68
N ALA A 308 20.01 12.85 14.20
CA ALA A 308 21.31 13.52 14.28
C ALA A 308 22.30 12.77 15.19
N ARG A 309 21.81 12.03 16.20
CA ARG A 309 22.64 11.21 17.08
C ARG A 309 22.68 9.74 16.68
N HIS A 310 21.57 9.23 16.13
CA HIS A 310 21.38 7.77 16.00
C HIS A 310 21.12 7.30 14.57
N GLY A 311 21.15 8.17 13.57
CA GLY A 311 20.81 7.81 12.19
C GLY A 311 19.31 7.60 11.98
N PHE A 312 18.92 7.05 10.82
CA PHE A 312 17.52 6.76 10.52
C PHE A 312 16.98 5.62 11.41
N ALA A 313 15.66 5.48 11.47
CA ALA A 313 15.04 4.34 12.15
C ALA A 313 15.59 2.99 11.63
N ALA A 314 15.84 2.89 10.32
CA ALA A 314 16.47 1.74 9.68
C ALA A 314 17.87 1.43 10.22
N ASP A 315 18.64 2.44 10.60
CA ASP A 315 20.00 2.28 11.16
C ASP A 315 19.98 1.72 12.59
N ASN A 316 18.81 1.73 13.21
CA ASN A 316 18.56 1.28 14.59
C ASN A 316 17.88 -0.08 14.67
N LEU A 317 17.53 -0.69 13.53
CA LEU A 317 17.05 -2.07 13.49
C LEU A 317 18.19 -3.01 13.86
N VAL A 318 17.94 -3.93 14.79
CA VAL A 318 18.88 -4.95 15.27
C VAL A 318 18.58 -6.30 14.65
N SER A 319 17.30 -6.70 14.67
CA SER A 319 16.82 -7.96 14.12
C SER A 319 15.37 -7.81 13.63
N ALA A 320 14.93 -8.68 12.73
CA ALA A 320 13.54 -8.78 12.32
C ALA A 320 13.15 -10.23 12.05
N ARG A 321 11.98 -10.63 12.56
CA ARG A 321 11.27 -11.85 12.14
C ARG A 321 10.39 -11.55 10.94
N ILE A 322 10.57 -12.32 9.88
CA ILE A 322 9.98 -12.02 8.57
C ILE A 322 9.32 -13.26 8.01
N VAL A 323 8.03 -13.13 7.67
CA VAL A 323 7.32 -14.14 6.88
C VAL A 323 7.54 -13.85 5.39
N LEU A 324 8.13 -14.81 4.68
CA LEU A 324 8.47 -14.72 3.27
C LEU A 324 7.28 -15.05 2.36
N ALA A 325 7.49 -14.92 1.04
CA ALA A 325 6.44 -15.03 0.04
C ALA A 325 5.80 -16.42 -0.04
N ASP A 326 6.50 -17.46 0.39
CA ASP A 326 6.03 -18.84 0.48
C ASP A 326 5.36 -19.18 1.83
N GLY A 327 5.38 -18.26 2.80
CA GLY A 327 4.89 -18.45 4.16
C GLY A 327 5.89 -19.09 5.12
N SER A 328 7.14 -19.30 4.71
CA SER A 328 8.24 -19.63 5.62
C SER A 328 8.64 -18.40 6.46
N VAL A 329 9.33 -18.62 7.57
CA VAL A 329 9.82 -17.54 8.44
C VAL A 329 11.33 -17.59 8.53
N VAL A 330 11.94 -16.41 8.49
CA VAL A 330 13.38 -16.21 8.70
C VAL A 330 13.62 -15.10 9.71
N THR A 331 14.77 -15.16 10.40
CA THR A 331 15.31 -14.04 11.14
C THR A 331 16.33 -13.31 10.26
N ALA A 332 16.20 -12.01 10.13
CA ALA A 332 17.17 -11.15 9.45
C ALA A 332 17.87 -10.27 10.48
N SER A 333 19.19 -10.40 10.59
CA SER A 333 20.08 -9.62 11.46
C SER A 333 21.44 -9.43 10.78
N ALA A 334 22.40 -8.82 11.48
CA ALA A 334 23.78 -8.75 10.98
C ALA A 334 24.46 -10.12 10.87
N GLU A 335 23.99 -11.11 11.63
CA GLU A 335 24.61 -12.45 11.75
C GLU A 335 23.80 -13.54 11.03
N GLU A 336 22.50 -13.32 10.79
CA GLU A 336 21.59 -14.28 10.14
C GLU A 336 20.86 -13.61 8.97
N ASN A 337 20.86 -14.22 7.78
CA ASN A 337 20.26 -13.64 6.57
C ASN A 337 20.68 -12.16 6.33
N ALA A 338 21.98 -11.87 6.50
CA ALA A 338 22.52 -10.51 6.50
C ALA A 338 22.28 -9.74 5.18
N ASP A 339 22.13 -10.44 4.06
CA ASP A 339 21.79 -9.87 2.76
C ASP A 339 20.34 -9.37 2.72
N LEU A 340 19.40 -10.14 3.28
CA LEU A 340 18.02 -9.72 3.51
C LEU A 340 17.96 -8.57 4.52
N PHE A 341 18.72 -8.66 5.62
CA PHE A 341 18.80 -7.61 6.63
C PHE A 341 19.30 -6.28 6.07
N TRP A 342 20.25 -6.31 5.12
CA TRP A 342 20.63 -5.15 4.35
C TRP A 342 19.47 -4.59 3.51
N GLY A 343 18.73 -5.46 2.80
CA GLY A 343 17.62 -5.09 1.92
C GLY A 343 16.42 -4.48 2.65
N ILE A 344 16.05 -5.02 3.81
CA ILE A 344 14.86 -4.55 4.53
C ILE A 344 15.01 -3.15 5.14
N ARG A 345 16.25 -2.72 5.37
CA ARG A 345 16.61 -1.39 5.85
C ARG A 345 16.73 -0.43 4.66
N GLY A 346 15.60 -0.14 4.01
CA GLY A 346 15.50 0.80 2.87
C GLY A 346 14.58 0.35 1.74
N ALA A 347 14.32 -0.95 1.60
CA ALA A 347 13.40 -1.49 0.59
C ALA A 347 12.49 -2.62 1.13
N GLY A 348 12.26 -2.68 2.44
CA GLY A 348 11.73 -3.87 3.11
C GLY A 348 10.34 -4.34 2.71
N HIS A 349 9.50 -3.43 2.21
CA HIS A 349 8.18 -3.73 1.67
C HIS A 349 8.18 -4.80 0.55
N ASN A 350 9.35 -5.04 -0.08
CA ASN A 350 9.50 -5.94 -1.22
C ASN A 350 9.84 -7.40 -0.86
N PHE A 351 10.20 -7.72 0.40
CA PHE A 351 10.84 -9.01 0.70
C PHE A 351 10.06 -9.90 1.66
N GLY A 352 9.10 -9.36 2.40
CA GLY A 352 8.37 -10.12 3.41
C GLY A 352 7.49 -9.27 4.31
N ILE A 353 6.73 -9.93 5.18
CA ILE A 353 5.95 -9.29 6.25
C ILE A 353 6.76 -9.39 7.54
N VAL A 354 7.19 -8.24 8.07
CA VAL A 354 7.86 -8.18 9.39
C VAL A 354 6.81 -8.32 10.49
N THR A 355 6.89 -9.41 11.25
CA THR A 355 5.94 -9.77 12.32
C THR A 355 6.39 -9.28 13.69
N SER A 356 7.69 -9.25 13.93
CA SER A 356 8.34 -8.74 15.14
C SER A 356 9.75 -8.25 14.79
N PHE A 357 10.25 -7.25 15.50
CA PHE A 357 11.57 -6.69 15.26
C PHE A 357 12.17 -6.09 16.52
N ASP A 358 13.50 -6.17 16.64
CA ASP A 358 14.25 -5.52 17.72
C ASP A 358 14.84 -4.20 17.23
N VAL A 359 14.67 -3.14 18.01
CA VAL A 359 15.29 -1.83 17.78
C VAL A 359 16.15 -1.43 18.97
N LYS A 360 17.17 -0.61 18.71
CA LYS A 360 17.94 0.03 19.77
C LYS A 360 17.06 0.95 20.63
N ALA A 361 17.27 0.89 21.94
CA ALA A 361 16.62 1.71 22.96
C ALA A 361 17.67 2.59 23.65
N TYR A 362 17.32 3.86 23.83
CA TYR A 362 18.19 4.89 24.41
C TYR A 362 17.51 5.53 25.62
N ASP A 363 18.27 6.18 26.50
CA ASP A 363 17.69 6.87 27.64
C ASP A 363 16.88 8.10 27.22
N ALA A 364 15.71 8.30 27.84
CA ALA A 364 14.73 9.33 27.48
C ALA A 364 14.72 10.55 28.43
N GLN A 365 15.85 10.84 29.08
CA GLN A 365 15.95 11.90 30.09
C GLN A 365 16.01 13.32 29.49
N GLY A 366 16.26 13.44 28.18
CA GLY A 366 16.36 14.70 27.47
C GLY A 366 15.09 15.55 27.55
N ARG A 367 15.28 16.87 27.67
CA ARG A 367 14.20 17.87 27.67
C ARG A 367 14.15 18.59 26.33
N TRP A 368 12.94 18.74 25.84
CA TRP A 368 12.68 19.30 24.52
C TRP A 368 12.02 20.68 24.61
N THR A 369 12.35 21.49 23.62
CA THR A 369 11.73 22.78 23.36
C THR A 369 11.09 22.74 21.97
N ILE A 370 9.86 23.26 21.88
CA ILE A 370 9.17 23.48 20.62
C ILE A 370 8.83 24.96 20.52
N THR A 371 9.47 25.64 19.58
CA THR A 371 9.13 27.00 19.17
C THR A 371 8.30 26.96 17.91
N ARG A 372 7.15 27.64 17.92
CA ARG A 372 6.24 27.77 16.78
C ARG A 372 6.18 29.22 16.36
N LEU A 373 6.61 29.48 15.13
CA LEU A 373 6.57 30.79 14.49
C LEU A 373 5.63 30.72 13.29
N VAL A 374 4.76 31.72 13.13
CA VAL A 374 3.87 31.84 11.96
C VAL A 374 4.18 33.13 11.23
N PHE A 375 4.40 33.04 9.92
CA PHE A 375 4.71 34.15 9.05
C PHE A 375 3.68 34.27 7.93
N THR A 376 3.37 35.49 7.53
CA THR A 376 2.63 35.80 6.32
C THR A 376 3.50 35.59 5.08
N HIS A 377 2.83 35.47 3.92
CA HIS A 377 3.48 35.07 2.67
C HIS A 377 4.57 36.05 2.19
N ASP A 378 4.56 37.31 2.60
CA ASP A 378 5.56 38.33 2.27
C ASP A 378 6.94 38.05 2.87
N LYS A 379 7.04 37.12 3.84
CA LYS A 379 8.31 36.71 4.46
C LYS A 379 8.98 35.51 3.79
N LEU A 380 8.34 34.89 2.80
CA LEU A 380 8.78 33.60 2.26
C LEU A 380 10.24 33.59 1.81
N GLU A 381 10.64 34.53 0.96
CA GLU A 381 11.99 34.59 0.40
C GLU A 381 13.02 34.78 1.50
N ARG A 382 12.79 35.76 2.39
CA ARG A 382 13.73 36.04 3.49
C ARG A 382 13.80 34.91 4.52
N LEU A 383 12.70 34.19 4.74
CA LEU A 383 12.68 32.99 5.58
C LEU A 383 13.52 31.88 4.97
N VAL A 384 13.36 31.63 3.66
CA VAL A 384 14.12 30.62 2.93
C VAL A 384 15.61 30.95 2.87
N GLU A 385 15.95 32.21 2.62
CA GLU A 385 17.33 32.70 2.66
C GLU A 385 17.96 32.49 4.04
N THR A 386 17.27 32.92 5.10
CA THR A 386 17.71 32.72 6.50
C THR A 386 17.89 31.22 6.79
N TRP A 387 16.96 30.38 6.35
CA TRP A 387 17.05 28.93 6.52
C TRP A 387 18.32 28.39 5.84
N ASN A 388 18.52 28.70 4.56
CA ASN A 388 19.69 28.27 3.80
C ASN A 388 21.02 28.76 4.41
N GLU A 389 21.11 30.03 4.82
CA GLU A 389 22.29 30.61 5.48
C GLU A 389 22.67 29.85 6.76
N LEU A 390 21.67 29.40 7.52
CA LEU A 390 21.87 28.64 8.75
C LEU A 390 22.24 27.17 8.48
N GLU A 391 21.67 26.54 7.46
CA GLU A 391 22.04 25.17 7.05
C GLU A 391 23.49 25.11 6.54
N ASP A 392 23.94 26.13 5.80
CA ASP A 392 25.33 26.19 5.30
C ASP A 392 26.36 26.37 6.41
N ARG A 393 25.96 27.02 7.51
CA ARG A 393 26.87 27.40 8.61
C ARG A 393 27.23 26.21 9.51
N TYR A 394 26.32 25.24 9.64
CA TYR A 394 26.45 24.17 10.61
C TYR A 394 26.36 22.80 9.95
N GLU A 395 27.46 22.07 9.98
CA GLU A 395 27.46 20.67 9.58
C GLU A 395 26.77 19.76 10.62
N ASP A 396 26.91 20.07 11.91
CA ASP A 396 26.21 19.41 13.00
C ASP A 396 25.42 20.44 13.83
N ARG A 397 24.09 20.25 13.85
CA ARG A 397 23.14 21.08 14.60
C ARG A 397 22.59 20.36 15.83
N GLY A 398 23.14 19.19 16.15
CA GLY A 398 22.63 18.32 17.19
C GLY A 398 21.19 17.86 16.92
N LEU A 399 20.44 17.60 17.98
CA LEU A 399 19.03 17.24 17.89
C LEU A 399 18.16 18.49 17.68
N LEU A 400 18.38 19.21 16.59
CA LEU A 400 17.54 20.32 16.11
C LEU A 400 16.83 19.87 14.83
N SER A 401 15.53 20.12 14.75
CA SER A 401 14.72 19.85 13.55
C SER A 401 13.86 21.07 13.22
N LEU A 402 13.77 21.38 11.94
CA LEU A 402 12.92 22.43 11.39
C LEU A 402 11.77 21.81 10.61
N TRP A 403 10.55 22.14 11.02
CA TRP A 403 9.31 21.61 10.49
C TRP A 403 8.44 22.77 10.01
N GLY A 404 8.66 23.16 8.76
CA GLY A 404 7.86 24.12 8.02
C GLY A 404 6.58 23.51 7.46
N GLN A 405 5.51 24.30 7.45
CA GLN A 405 4.24 24.00 6.78
C GLN A 405 3.74 25.25 6.08
N ILE A 406 3.43 25.16 4.79
CA ILE A 406 2.66 26.19 4.09
C ILE A 406 1.23 25.69 4.00
N GLN A 407 0.28 26.39 4.62
CA GLN A 407 -1.11 25.98 4.72
C GLN A 407 -2.07 27.15 4.99
N ARG A 408 -3.37 26.93 4.84
CA ARG A 408 -4.40 27.91 5.23
C ARG A 408 -4.47 28.10 6.74
N ASP A 409 -4.54 29.35 7.18
CA ASP A 409 -4.86 29.77 8.55
C ASP A 409 -5.61 31.11 8.48
N ASP A 410 -6.94 31.03 8.37
CA ASP A 410 -7.81 32.19 8.16
C ASP A 410 -7.85 33.15 9.37
N GLU A 411 -7.29 32.77 10.52
CA GLU A 411 -7.11 33.67 11.66
C GLU A 411 -5.94 34.64 11.45
N VAL A 412 -4.97 34.26 10.62
CA VAL A 412 -3.75 35.03 10.35
C VAL A 412 -3.85 35.76 9.02
N ASP A 413 -4.23 35.04 7.95
CA ASP A 413 -4.42 35.60 6.61
C ASP A 413 -5.60 34.88 5.93
N ARG A 414 -6.67 35.63 5.64
CA ARG A 414 -7.88 35.10 4.99
C ARG A 414 -7.75 34.94 3.49
N HIS A 415 -6.72 35.50 2.87
CA HIS A 415 -6.57 35.51 1.42
C HIS A 415 -5.48 34.54 0.96
N HIS A 416 -4.41 34.36 1.73
CA HIS A 416 -3.28 33.52 1.35
C HIS A 416 -2.94 32.45 2.40
N PRO A 417 -2.29 31.34 2.00
CA PRO A 417 -1.63 30.46 2.94
C PRO A 417 -0.58 31.19 3.77
N VAL A 418 -0.33 30.71 4.98
CA VAL A 418 0.73 31.17 5.88
C VAL A 418 1.86 30.15 5.95
N ILE A 419 3.02 30.59 6.43
CA ILE A 419 4.18 29.73 6.67
C ILE A 419 4.31 29.52 8.17
N LEU A 420 4.06 28.30 8.61
CA LEU A 420 4.26 27.85 9.99
C LEU A 420 5.61 27.16 10.07
N LEU A 421 6.53 27.66 10.89
CA LEU A 421 7.80 27.02 11.19
C LEU A 421 7.78 26.52 12.64
N ARG A 422 8.03 25.22 12.82
CA ARG A 422 8.34 24.64 14.13
C ARG A 422 9.82 24.35 14.22
N ILE A 423 10.44 24.84 15.28
CA ILE A 423 11.81 24.52 15.68
C ILE A 423 11.68 23.58 16.86
N MET A 424 12.14 22.35 16.70
CA MET A 424 12.05 21.29 17.71
C MET A 424 13.46 20.87 18.09
N SER A 425 13.80 20.99 19.36
CA SER A 425 15.17 20.73 19.80
C SER A 425 15.24 20.04 21.17
N GLU A 426 16.32 19.28 21.39
CA GLU A 426 16.69 18.74 22.70
C GLU A 426 18.02 19.32 23.17
N GLY A 427 18.03 19.84 24.39
CA GLY A 427 19.19 20.51 25.00
C GLY A 427 19.21 22.02 24.74
N ASP A 428 20.34 22.64 25.05
CA ASP A 428 20.54 24.10 25.12
C ASP A 428 21.78 24.56 24.33
N ALA A 429 22.19 23.76 23.34
CA ALA A 429 23.32 24.09 22.49
C ALA A 429 23.15 25.50 21.86
N PRO A 430 24.19 26.35 21.83
CA PRO A 430 24.09 27.73 21.32
C PRO A 430 23.51 27.84 19.90
N VAL A 431 23.73 26.82 19.06
CA VAL A 431 23.16 26.73 17.71
C VAL A 431 21.62 26.80 17.72
N ILE A 432 20.95 26.26 18.74
CA ILE A 432 19.48 26.28 18.86
C ILE A 432 18.99 27.73 19.01
N ALA A 433 19.60 28.47 19.94
CA ALA A 433 19.26 29.87 20.18
C ALA A 433 19.49 30.72 18.93
N GLU A 434 20.58 30.48 18.20
CA GLU A 434 20.89 31.21 16.97
C GLU A 434 19.81 31.01 15.89
N PHE A 435 19.35 29.77 15.70
CA PHE A 435 18.26 29.47 14.76
C PHE A 435 16.97 30.19 15.18
N GLU A 436 16.56 30.07 16.45
CA GLU A 436 15.36 30.72 16.96
C GLU A 436 15.42 32.24 16.78
N GLU A 437 16.50 32.87 17.20
CA GLU A 437 16.68 34.32 17.07
C GLU A 437 16.70 34.77 15.61
N ALA A 438 17.35 34.03 14.73
CA ALA A 438 17.39 34.34 13.31
C ALA A 438 15.99 34.37 12.68
N PHE A 439 15.16 33.38 12.98
CA PHE A 439 13.77 33.38 12.48
C PHE A 439 12.89 34.42 13.20
N ARG A 440 13.08 34.68 14.49
CA ARG A 440 12.35 35.74 15.22
C ARG A 440 12.67 37.14 14.69
N ARG A 441 13.90 37.39 14.22
CA ARG A 441 14.28 38.66 13.58
C ARG A 441 13.46 38.98 12.32
N LEU A 442 12.84 37.97 11.70
CA LEU A 442 11.92 38.14 10.58
C LEU A 442 10.52 38.64 10.99
N LYS A 443 10.30 38.83 12.30
CA LYS A 443 9.07 39.36 12.92
C LYS A 443 7.83 38.50 12.60
N PRO A 444 7.74 37.27 13.16
CA PRO A 444 6.58 36.41 12.97
C PRO A 444 5.30 37.06 13.51
N THR A 445 4.17 36.73 12.89
CA THR A 445 2.83 37.19 13.29
C THR A 445 2.34 36.48 14.55
N LYS A 446 2.65 35.18 14.71
CA LYS A 446 2.42 34.42 15.94
C LYS A 446 3.74 33.80 16.37
N ASP A 447 4.03 33.86 17.66
CA ASP A 447 5.25 33.34 18.26
C ASP A 447 4.90 32.69 19.61
N SER A 448 5.15 31.39 19.72
CA SER A 448 5.01 30.67 20.98
C SER A 448 6.14 29.68 21.18
N THR A 449 6.49 29.43 22.43
CA THR A 449 7.53 28.48 22.80
C THR A 449 7.06 27.66 23.99
N VAL A 450 7.25 26.35 23.91
CA VAL A 450 6.96 25.41 24.99
C VAL A 450 8.24 24.66 25.29
N GLU A 451 8.72 24.79 26.52
CA GLU A 451 9.98 24.23 26.98
C GLU A 451 9.76 23.03 27.92
N LYS A 452 10.84 22.32 28.21
CA LYS A 452 10.91 21.24 29.22
C LYS A 452 9.96 20.06 28.95
N LEU A 453 9.56 19.88 27.70
CA LEU A 453 8.75 18.74 27.26
C LEU A 453 9.56 17.45 27.43
N SER A 454 8.92 16.41 27.97
CA SER A 454 9.47 15.07 27.94
C SER A 454 9.31 14.44 26.56
N TRP A 455 10.05 13.36 26.28
CA TRP A 455 9.93 12.62 25.03
C TRP A 455 8.48 12.23 24.71
N GLY A 456 7.72 11.74 25.69
CA GLY A 456 6.31 11.40 25.52
C GLY A 456 5.40 12.60 25.19
N GLN A 457 5.76 13.79 25.65
CA GLN A 457 4.98 15.02 25.42
C GLN A 457 5.27 15.67 24.05
N VAL A 458 6.51 15.59 23.55
CA VAL A 458 6.92 16.20 22.28
C VAL A 458 6.00 15.80 21.12
N HIS A 459 5.70 14.52 21.03
CA HIS A 459 4.83 13.98 19.98
C HIS A 459 3.36 14.41 20.14
N ALA A 460 2.87 14.55 21.38
CA ALA A 460 1.50 15.01 21.64
C ALA A 460 1.33 16.52 21.36
N SER A 461 2.35 17.32 21.67
CA SER A 461 2.37 18.78 21.42
C SER A 461 2.64 19.14 19.95
N GLY A 462 2.94 18.15 19.10
CA GLY A 462 3.25 18.31 17.68
C GLY A 462 2.06 18.65 16.75
N GLY A 463 0.82 18.72 17.24
CA GLY A 463 -0.32 19.20 16.44
C GLY A 463 -0.68 18.33 15.22
N GLU A 464 -0.58 17.02 15.36
CA GLU A 464 -0.60 16.06 14.24
C GLU A 464 -1.99 15.55 13.83
N ALA A 465 -3.04 15.96 14.54
CA ALA A 465 -4.38 15.37 14.46
C ALA A 465 -4.89 15.21 13.01
N LYS A 466 -4.73 16.24 12.16
CA LYS A 466 -5.22 16.22 10.77
C LYS A 466 -4.51 15.21 9.85
N SER A 467 -3.28 14.82 10.17
CA SER A 467 -2.55 13.80 9.38
C SER A 467 -3.03 12.38 9.70
N CYS A 468 -3.76 12.19 10.80
CA CYS A 468 -4.31 10.91 11.24
C CYS A 468 -5.76 10.69 10.83
N ASP A 469 -6.42 11.72 10.30
CA ASP A 469 -7.77 11.63 9.75
C ASP A 469 -7.80 10.59 8.62
N THR A 470 -8.72 9.64 8.74
CA THR A 470 -9.06 8.66 7.70
C THR A 470 -10.25 9.15 6.89
N ASN A 471 -10.64 8.39 5.87
CA ASN A 471 -11.79 8.70 5.02
C ASN A 471 -11.69 10.08 4.30
N GLN A 472 -10.46 10.45 3.95
CA GLN A 472 -10.15 11.56 3.08
C GLN A 472 -8.98 11.18 2.17
N ASN A 473 -9.00 11.71 0.94
CA ASN A 473 -7.90 11.51 0.03
C ASN A 473 -6.71 12.35 0.48
N MET A 474 -5.53 11.74 0.35
CA MET A 474 -4.26 12.42 0.50
C MET A 474 -3.33 11.97 -0.63
N MET A 475 -2.68 12.94 -1.24
CA MET A 475 -1.75 12.74 -2.34
C MET A 475 -0.53 13.62 -2.09
N GLY A 476 0.64 13.00 -1.94
CA GLY A 476 1.87 13.74 -1.63
C GLY A 476 2.84 13.74 -2.79
N PHE A 477 3.46 14.89 -3.06
CA PHE A 477 4.42 15.08 -4.15
C PHE A 477 5.80 15.38 -3.55
N PRO A 478 6.64 14.35 -3.34
CA PRO A 478 7.91 14.50 -2.65
C PRO A 478 8.98 15.12 -3.54
N SER A 479 9.93 15.81 -2.91
CA SER A 479 11.22 16.19 -3.47
C SER A 479 12.24 16.29 -2.34
N SER A 480 13.36 15.59 -2.47
CA SER A 480 14.51 15.73 -1.55
C SER A 480 15.62 16.51 -2.25
N PHE A 481 16.25 17.46 -1.55
CA PHE A 481 17.32 18.29 -2.09
C PHE A 481 18.26 18.81 -1.01
N LYS A 482 19.37 19.44 -1.44
CA LYS A 482 20.40 19.99 -0.53
C LYS A 482 20.14 21.42 -0.06
N ARG A 483 19.43 22.20 -0.87
CA ARG A 483 19.20 23.63 -0.63
C ARG A 483 17.83 24.03 -1.12
N TRP A 484 17.13 24.90 -0.37
CA TRP A 484 15.87 25.47 -0.82
C TRP A 484 16.10 26.45 -1.97
N ASP A 485 15.28 26.38 -3.01
CA ASP A 485 15.17 27.42 -4.04
C ASP A 485 13.98 28.32 -3.69
N ALA A 486 14.27 29.58 -3.33
CA ALA A 486 13.26 30.55 -2.93
C ALA A 486 12.27 30.88 -4.07
N ALA A 487 12.74 30.96 -5.31
CA ALA A 487 11.90 31.25 -6.46
C ALA A 487 10.97 30.07 -6.78
N ALA A 488 11.52 28.84 -6.75
CA ALA A 488 10.72 27.64 -6.92
C ALA A 488 9.68 27.50 -5.79
N LEU A 489 10.06 27.77 -4.54
CA LEU A 489 9.12 27.70 -3.42
C LEU A 489 8.04 28.80 -3.50
N ARG A 490 8.34 29.99 -4.02
CA ARG A 490 7.34 31.04 -4.30
C ARG A 490 6.36 30.60 -5.38
N GLU A 491 6.85 30.05 -6.48
CA GLU A 491 5.98 29.51 -7.54
C GLU A 491 5.06 28.40 -6.98
N ALA A 492 5.60 27.46 -6.20
CA ALA A 492 4.83 26.40 -5.56
C ALA A 492 3.83 26.93 -4.50
N PHE A 493 4.22 27.95 -3.73
CA PHE A 493 3.33 28.67 -2.81
C PHE A 493 2.12 29.24 -3.56
N ASN A 494 2.34 29.91 -4.70
CA ASN A 494 1.26 30.52 -5.47
C ASN A 494 0.28 29.46 -5.99
N LEU A 495 0.80 28.32 -6.47
CA LEU A 495 -0.03 27.17 -6.86
C LEU A 495 -0.85 26.63 -5.70
N LEU A 496 -0.28 26.56 -4.49
CA LEU A 496 -1.01 26.11 -3.31
C LEU A 496 -2.07 27.12 -2.91
N SER A 497 -1.77 28.41 -2.99
CA SER A 497 -2.72 29.50 -2.74
C SER A 497 -3.92 29.42 -3.70
N GLU A 498 -3.67 29.20 -4.99
CA GLU A 498 -4.72 29.02 -6.00
C GLU A 498 -5.56 27.77 -5.71
N LEU A 499 -4.92 26.63 -5.42
CA LEU A 499 -5.64 25.39 -5.11
C LEU A 499 -6.50 25.52 -3.85
N THR A 500 -5.96 26.10 -2.79
CA THR A 500 -6.60 26.18 -1.46
C THR A 500 -7.63 27.31 -1.36
N ALA A 501 -7.73 28.19 -2.36
CA ALA A 501 -8.87 29.10 -2.52
C ALA A 501 -10.18 28.33 -2.81
N ASP A 502 -10.08 27.12 -3.36
CA ASP A 502 -11.18 26.17 -3.43
C ASP A 502 -11.38 25.51 -2.06
N ALA A 503 -12.58 25.69 -1.48
CA ALA A 503 -12.96 25.13 -0.17
C ALA A 503 -12.71 23.62 -0.06
N THR A 504 -12.78 22.89 -1.19
CA THR A 504 -12.54 21.45 -1.30
C THR A 504 -11.14 21.04 -0.86
N PHE A 505 -10.13 21.90 -1.10
CA PHE A 505 -8.72 21.60 -0.91
C PHE A 505 -8.08 22.38 0.24
N THR A 506 -8.86 23.07 1.07
CA THR A 506 -8.39 23.93 2.17
C THR A 506 -7.48 23.24 3.19
N SER A 507 -7.56 21.92 3.34
CA SER A 507 -6.67 21.13 4.20
C SER A 507 -5.33 20.74 3.55
N SER A 508 -5.15 21.06 2.26
CA SER A 508 -3.90 20.84 1.53
C SER A 508 -2.78 21.73 2.07
N ARG A 509 -1.55 21.23 2.01
CA ARG A 509 -0.39 21.89 2.60
C ARG A 509 0.91 21.45 1.92
N MET A 510 1.94 22.28 2.02
CA MET A 510 3.31 21.84 1.73
C MET A 510 4.05 21.59 3.04
N LEU A 511 4.70 20.44 3.15
CA LEU A 511 5.58 20.09 4.25
C LEU A 511 7.01 20.45 3.84
N LEU A 512 7.72 21.15 4.71
CA LEU A 512 9.12 21.51 4.55
C LEU A 512 9.86 20.99 5.78
N GLN A 513 10.76 20.04 5.61
CA GLN A 513 11.39 19.34 6.72
C GLN A 513 12.90 19.40 6.59
N SER A 514 13.56 19.66 7.71
CA SER A 514 15.00 19.57 7.88
C SER A 514 15.28 19.01 9.26
N TYR A 515 16.30 18.16 9.35
CA TYR A 515 16.68 17.48 10.57
C TYR A 515 18.20 17.59 10.74
N GLY A 516 18.70 17.55 11.97
CA GLY A 516 20.10 17.24 12.21
C GLY A 516 20.44 15.87 11.59
N ASN A 517 21.58 15.76 10.92
CA ASN A 517 21.89 14.67 10.00
C ASN A 517 23.24 14.00 10.27
N LYS A 518 24.01 14.45 11.27
CA LYS A 518 25.33 13.88 11.58
C LYS A 518 25.30 12.36 11.70
N GLY A 519 24.44 11.82 12.57
CA GLY A 519 24.29 10.38 12.77
C GLY A 519 23.81 9.62 11.52
N VAL A 520 23.10 10.30 10.61
CA VAL A 520 22.72 9.71 9.30
C VAL A 520 23.92 9.65 8.36
N ARG A 521 24.77 10.69 8.35
CA ARG A 521 25.98 10.80 7.53
C ARG A 521 27.12 9.89 8.02
N ASP A 522 27.17 9.62 9.32
CA ASP A 522 28.18 8.74 9.92
C ASP A 522 27.96 7.26 9.53
N VAL A 523 26.77 6.89 9.05
CA VAL A 523 26.46 5.54 8.54
C VAL A 523 26.93 5.43 7.08
N PRO A 524 27.85 4.50 6.75
CA PRO A 524 28.34 4.35 5.39
C PRO A 524 27.24 4.01 4.38
N ASP A 525 27.34 4.54 3.16
CA ASP A 525 26.36 4.31 2.09
C ASP A 525 26.07 2.82 1.86
N TRP A 526 27.07 1.94 1.99
CA TRP A 526 26.92 0.50 1.77
C TRP A 526 26.23 -0.26 2.91
N ALA A 527 26.04 0.35 4.09
CA ALA A 527 25.61 -0.33 5.31
C ALA A 527 24.19 -0.92 5.22
N ASN A 528 23.31 -0.30 4.45
CA ASN A 528 21.95 -0.77 4.19
C ASN A 528 21.41 -0.28 2.83
N ALA A 529 20.16 -0.62 2.53
CA ALA A 529 19.50 -0.34 1.26
C ALA A 529 18.98 1.10 1.11
N VAL A 530 18.92 1.91 2.17
CA VAL A 530 18.53 3.32 2.07
C VAL A 530 19.39 4.02 1.02
N ALA A 531 18.76 4.79 0.13
CA ALA A 531 19.47 5.47 -0.94
C ALA A 531 20.52 6.44 -0.38
N PRO A 532 21.75 6.47 -0.92
CA PRO A 532 22.77 7.45 -0.55
C PRO A 532 22.30 8.90 -0.71
N GLU A 533 21.43 9.15 -1.69
CA GLU A 533 20.78 10.44 -1.88
C GLU A 533 19.96 10.88 -0.66
N GLU A 534 19.19 9.97 -0.04
CA GLU A 534 18.40 10.27 1.17
C GLU A 534 19.30 10.66 2.35
N ARG A 535 20.52 10.09 2.43
CA ARG A 535 21.49 10.43 3.47
C ARG A 535 22.16 11.79 3.26
N ARG A 536 22.18 12.28 2.02
CA ARG A 536 22.96 13.46 1.60
C ARG A 536 22.09 14.68 1.31
N TYR A 537 20.78 14.49 1.16
CA TYR A 537 19.83 15.57 0.88
C TYR A 537 19.12 15.91 2.19
N ASP A 538 19.51 17.03 2.77
CA ASP A 538 19.14 17.39 4.14
C ASP A 538 17.71 17.94 4.24
N LEU A 539 17.12 18.29 3.10
CA LEU A 539 15.83 18.95 3.00
C LEU A 539 14.83 18.05 2.28
N LEU A 540 13.70 17.84 2.94
CA LEU A 540 12.58 17.06 2.44
C LEU A 540 11.36 17.96 2.26
N LEU A 541 10.86 18.02 1.03
CA LEU A 541 9.61 18.70 0.69
C LEU A 541 8.56 17.68 0.27
N ALA A 542 7.32 17.87 0.72
CA ALA A 542 6.18 17.16 0.18
C ALA A 542 4.95 18.07 0.09
N ALA A 543 4.47 18.36 -1.12
CA ALA A 543 3.14 18.94 -1.28
C ALA A 543 2.09 17.86 -1.00
N SER A 544 1.35 17.97 0.10
CA SER A 544 0.32 17.04 0.53
C SER A 544 -1.06 17.64 0.23
N LEU A 545 -1.65 17.20 -0.87
CA LEU A 545 -2.95 17.66 -1.35
C LEU A 545 -4.04 16.74 -0.83
N SER A 546 -5.04 17.34 -0.19
CA SER A 546 -6.09 16.61 0.54
C SER A 546 -7.48 17.09 0.13
N TRP A 547 -8.41 16.15 -0.03
CA TRP A 547 -9.82 16.41 -0.35
C TRP A 547 -10.71 15.25 0.08
N ARG A 548 -12.04 15.46 0.13
CA ARG A 548 -13.01 14.42 0.50
C ARG A 548 -13.80 13.90 -0.70
N GLY A 549 -14.25 12.64 -0.59
CA GLY A 549 -15.10 11.96 -1.57
C GLY A 549 -14.31 11.28 -2.70
N ASP A 550 -14.98 10.42 -3.47
CA ASP A 550 -14.40 9.73 -4.63
C ASP A 550 -14.87 10.39 -5.92
N ASP A 551 -14.12 11.40 -6.37
CA ASP A 551 -14.48 12.26 -7.48
C ASP A 551 -13.28 12.40 -8.43
N GLN A 552 -13.51 12.05 -9.69
CA GLN A 552 -12.45 12.01 -10.71
C GLN A 552 -11.99 13.42 -11.13
N GLU A 553 -12.85 14.43 -11.09
CA GLU A 553 -12.47 15.80 -11.39
C GLU A 553 -11.60 16.38 -10.28
N LYS A 554 -11.96 16.13 -9.01
CA LYS A 554 -11.13 16.52 -7.86
C LYS A 554 -9.78 15.82 -7.88
N LEU A 555 -9.75 14.53 -8.23
CA LEU A 555 -8.52 13.77 -8.41
C LEU A 555 -7.65 14.36 -9.54
N ALA A 556 -8.25 14.68 -10.68
CA ALA A 556 -7.55 15.28 -11.82
C ALA A 556 -6.97 16.64 -11.45
N LYS A 557 -7.75 17.50 -10.78
CA LYS A 557 -7.31 18.82 -10.30
C LYS A 557 -6.16 18.69 -9.30
N ALA A 558 -6.29 17.82 -8.29
CA ALA A 558 -5.21 17.58 -7.33
C ALA A 558 -3.92 17.09 -8.02
N ARG A 559 -4.05 16.19 -9.00
CA ARG A 559 -2.91 15.68 -9.77
C ARG A 559 -2.24 16.78 -10.60
N ASP A 560 -3.01 17.61 -11.30
CA ASP A 560 -2.48 18.72 -12.09
C ASP A 560 -1.67 19.69 -11.24
N PHE A 561 -2.29 20.20 -10.17
CA PHE A 561 -1.64 21.15 -9.27
C PHE A 561 -0.40 20.56 -8.61
N GLY A 562 -0.49 19.32 -8.12
CA GLY A 562 0.63 18.66 -7.48
C GLY A 562 1.79 18.37 -8.43
N ASN A 563 1.52 17.96 -9.67
CA ASN A 563 2.55 17.80 -10.70
C ASN A 563 3.21 19.14 -11.04
N ARG A 564 2.43 20.22 -11.16
CA ARG A 564 2.98 21.57 -11.39
C ARG A 564 3.87 22.01 -10.23
N MET A 565 3.44 21.83 -8.99
CA MET A 565 4.26 22.12 -7.79
C MET A 565 5.55 21.30 -7.80
N GLN A 566 5.45 19.99 -8.05
CA GLN A 566 6.59 19.10 -8.04
C GLN A 566 7.59 19.44 -9.15
N ASN A 567 7.11 19.74 -10.36
CA ASN A 567 7.96 20.15 -11.48
C ASN A 567 8.71 21.45 -11.18
N VAL A 568 8.07 22.39 -10.49
CA VAL A 568 8.69 23.64 -10.04
C VAL A 568 9.76 23.38 -8.99
N THR A 569 9.45 22.60 -7.95
CA THR A 569 10.41 22.29 -6.86
C THR A 569 11.56 21.38 -7.30
N ARG A 570 11.42 20.74 -8.46
CA ARG A 570 12.43 19.93 -9.12
C ARG A 570 13.12 20.68 -10.27
N ARG A 571 12.87 21.96 -10.45
CA ARG A 571 13.54 22.72 -11.51
C ARG A 571 15.04 22.80 -11.20
N GLY A 572 15.88 22.22 -12.07
CA GLY A 572 17.34 22.21 -11.91
C GLY A 572 17.93 20.80 -11.76
N ASP A 573 19.23 20.67 -12.06
CA ASP A 573 20.15 19.52 -12.01
C ASP A 573 19.76 18.15 -12.64
N GLY A 574 18.48 17.87 -12.89
CA GLY A 574 17.98 16.66 -13.55
C GLY A 574 18.11 15.37 -12.72
N LEU A 575 18.58 15.45 -11.48
CA LEU A 575 18.84 14.31 -10.60
C LEU A 575 18.01 14.42 -9.31
N HIS A 576 16.70 14.22 -9.45
CA HIS A 576 15.73 14.23 -8.35
C HIS A 576 15.77 12.93 -7.54
N HIS A 577 15.62 13.07 -6.22
CA HIS A 577 15.42 11.96 -5.29
C HIS A 577 14.07 12.12 -4.59
N SER A 578 13.41 10.99 -4.36
CA SER A 578 12.16 10.93 -3.61
C SER A 578 12.29 9.96 -2.47
N TYR A 579 12.01 10.45 -1.26
CA TYR A 579 11.90 9.59 -0.10
C TYR A 579 10.81 8.54 -0.31
N LEU A 580 11.20 7.26 -0.21
CA LEU A 580 10.33 6.10 -0.50
C LEU A 580 8.98 6.19 0.21
N ASN A 581 8.96 6.58 1.48
CA ASN A 581 7.72 6.59 2.27
C ASN A 581 6.77 7.74 1.88
N TYR A 582 7.25 8.70 1.09
CA TYR A 582 6.46 9.79 0.50
C TYR A 582 6.20 9.59 -1.00
N ALA A 583 6.69 8.51 -1.60
CA ALA A 583 6.51 8.24 -3.02
C ALA A 583 5.03 7.96 -3.39
N GLN A 584 4.69 8.18 -4.66
CA GLN A 584 3.38 7.87 -5.24
C GLN A 584 3.36 6.61 -6.11
N GLY A 585 4.54 6.13 -6.52
CA GLY A 585 4.74 4.91 -7.29
C GLY A 585 4.82 5.12 -8.80
N HIS A 586 5.03 6.37 -9.23
CA HIS A 586 5.34 6.73 -10.62
C HIS A 586 6.80 7.18 -10.78
N GLU A 587 7.50 7.39 -9.66
CA GLU A 587 8.93 7.69 -9.61
C GLU A 587 9.73 6.55 -10.24
N ARG A 588 10.90 6.90 -10.79
CA ARG A 588 11.83 5.88 -11.28
C ARG A 588 12.43 5.08 -10.12
N VAL A 589 12.82 3.83 -10.37
CA VAL A 589 13.46 2.98 -9.36
C VAL A 589 14.73 3.65 -8.82
N GLU A 590 15.51 4.28 -9.68
CA GLU A 590 16.76 4.97 -9.34
C GLU A 590 16.53 6.27 -8.55
N GLU A 591 15.35 6.87 -8.70
CA GLU A 591 14.95 8.07 -7.95
C GLU A 591 14.60 7.73 -6.50
N VAL A 592 14.20 6.49 -6.21
CA VAL A 592 13.78 6.08 -4.86
C VAL A 592 14.83 5.21 -4.16
N TYR A 593 15.41 4.26 -4.89
CA TYR A 593 16.38 3.31 -4.35
C TYR A 593 17.84 3.71 -4.59
N GLY A 594 18.07 4.88 -5.17
CA GLY A 594 19.39 5.42 -5.48
C GLY A 594 19.88 5.05 -6.87
N ARG A 595 20.81 5.85 -7.39
CA ARG A 595 21.25 5.77 -8.79
C ARG A 595 22.42 4.83 -9.05
N ASP A 596 23.00 4.28 -7.98
CA ASP A 596 24.00 3.25 -8.09
C ASP A 596 23.38 1.98 -8.69
N GLY A 597 23.76 1.65 -9.93
CA GLY A 597 23.30 0.44 -10.62
C GLY A 597 23.62 -0.84 -9.87
N GLY A 598 24.71 -0.87 -9.09
CA GLY A 598 25.08 -2.00 -8.24
C GLY A 598 24.04 -2.26 -7.14
N ARG A 599 23.57 -1.19 -6.48
CA ARG A 599 22.53 -1.25 -5.43
C ARG A 599 21.20 -1.76 -5.97
N VAL A 600 20.69 -1.18 -7.05
CA VAL A 600 19.42 -1.62 -7.66
C VAL A 600 19.55 -3.07 -8.15
N GLY A 601 20.70 -3.42 -8.74
CA GLY A 601 21.01 -4.80 -9.12
C GLY A 601 20.97 -5.77 -7.93
N ARG A 602 21.56 -5.39 -6.79
CA ARG A 602 21.54 -6.17 -5.54
C ARG A 602 20.12 -6.33 -4.99
N LEU A 603 19.33 -5.27 -4.95
CA LEU A 603 17.93 -5.30 -4.52
C LEU A 603 17.08 -6.24 -5.38
N ARG A 604 17.24 -6.17 -6.71
CA ARG A 604 16.58 -7.11 -7.64
C ARG A 604 17.08 -8.54 -7.46
N GLY A 605 18.35 -8.74 -7.11
CA GLY A 605 18.91 -10.04 -6.74
C GLY A 605 18.23 -10.63 -5.51
N LEU A 606 18.07 -9.84 -4.45
CA LEU A 606 17.34 -10.24 -3.25
C LEU A 606 15.88 -10.56 -3.57
N LYS A 607 15.23 -9.74 -4.41
CA LYS A 607 13.85 -9.97 -4.83
C LYS A 607 13.70 -11.34 -5.52
N ARG A 608 14.58 -11.68 -6.46
CA ARG A 608 14.58 -13.00 -7.11
C ARG A 608 14.79 -14.16 -6.14
N ARG A 609 15.56 -13.96 -5.07
CA ARG A 609 15.84 -14.99 -4.06
C ARG A 609 14.68 -15.20 -3.09
N PHE A 610 14.14 -14.12 -2.53
CA PHE A 610 13.18 -14.19 -1.42
C PHE A 610 11.71 -14.07 -1.88
N ASP A 611 11.46 -13.54 -3.08
CA ASP A 611 10.12 -13.42 -3.66
C ASP A 611 10.16 -13.53 -5.21
N PRO A 612 10.53 -14.72 -5.75
CA PRO A 612 10.67 -14.93 -7.20
C PRO A 612 9.36 -14.76 -7.99
N LEU A 613 8.21 -14.91 -7.32
CA LEU A 613 6.88 -14.77 -7.92
C LEU A 613 6.28 -13.38 -7.73
N ASN A 614 7.04 -12.44 -7.17
CA ASN A 614 6.63 -11.05 -6.94
C ASN A 614 5.31 -10.94 -6.15
N ARG A 615 5.12 -11.78 -5.12
CA ARG A 615 3.97 -11.74 -4.20
C ARG A 615 3.90 -10.43 -3.43
N PHE A 616 5.05 -9.84 -3.08
CA PHE A 616 5.19 -8.51 -2.49
C PHE A 616 5.46 -7.45 -3.56
N GLY A 617 4.58 -7.34 -4.56
CA GLY A 617 4.76 -6.48 -5.74
C GLY A 617 3.95 -5.18 -5.75
N PHE A 618 3.33 -4.81 -4.63
CA PHE A 618 2.33 -3.72 -4.60
C PHE A 618 2.84 -2.39 -4.05
N TYR A 619 3.96 -2.37 -3.31
CA TYR A 619 4.50 -1.16 -2.66
C TYR A 619 5.87 -0.84 -3.25
N MET A 620 5.94 0.12 -4.18
CA MET A 620 7.15 0.52 -4.92
C MET A 620 7.99 -0.68 -5.41
N PRO A 621 7.46 -1.49 -6.36
CA PRO A 621 8.06 -2.78 -6.73
C PRO A 621 9.43 -2.63 -7.43
N LEU A 622 10.32 -3.61 -7.17
CA LEU A 622 11.71 -3.71 -7.68
C LEU A 622 11.88 -4.52 -8.98
#